data_AF-A0A9P6Z2Q4-F1
#
_entry.id   AF-A0A9P6Z2Q4-F1
#
_cell.length_a   1.000
_cell.length_b   1.000
_cell.length_c   1.000
_cell.angle_alpha   90.00
_cell.angle_beta   90.00
_cell.angle_gamma   90.00
#
_symmetry.space_group_name_H-M   'P 1'
#
loop_
_entity.id
_entity.type
_entity.pdbx_description
1 polymer ?
#
loop_
_entity_poly.entity_id
_entity_poly.type
_entity_poly.pdbx_seq_one_letter_code
_entity_poly.pdbx_strand_id
1 'polypeptide(L)'
;MKPIRQKERYIRWKDTPRHILKHGIYFIPSNWKNSWECFVEGWQTCPPGSIDLVNFIKLADASNHPVMISSVTWNYLSENYDVRGDKIAEGL
;
A
#
# COMPACT_ATOMS: atom_id res chain seq x y z
N MET A 1 8.69 -10.60 16.07
CA MET A 1 8.24 -9.52 15.15
C MET A 1 9.25 -9.10 14.07
N LYS A 2 10.57 -9.35 14.19
CA LYS A 2 11.56 -9.01 13.15
C LYS A 2 11.34 -9.57 11.72
N PRO A 3 10.82 -10.80 11.50
CA PRO A 3 10.77 -11.37 10.14
C PRO A 3 9.71 -10.71 9.24
N ILE A 4 8.61 -10.21 9.80
CA ILE A 4 7.54 -9.56 9.02
C ILE A 4 8.05 -8.27 8.40
N ARG A 5 8.70 -7.39 9.19
CA ARG A 5 9.25 -6.12 8.70
C ARG A 5 10.32 -6.30 7.63
N GLN A 6 11.15 -7.34 7.73
CA GLN A 6 12.15 -7.64 6.70
C GLN A 6 11.49 -8.02 5.37
N LYS A 7 10.45 -8.87 5.42
CA LYS A 7 9.66 -9.22 4.22
C LYS A 7 8.98 -7.98 3.64
N GLU A 8 8.33 -7.17 4.46
CA GLU A 8 7.63 -5.97 4.01
C GLU A 8 8.57 -4.90 3.43
N ARG A 9 9.79 -4.74 3.98
CA ARG A 9 10.82 -3.91 3.34
C ARG A 9 11.11 -4.40 1.94
N TYR A 10 11.35 -5.71 1.77
CA TYR A 10 11.61 -6.28 0.46
C TYR A 10 10.45 -6.04 -0.52
N ILE A 11 9.20 -6.15 -0.05
CA ILE A 11 8.00 -5.84 -0.84
C ILE A 11 7.97 -4.35 -1.23
N ARG A 12 8.20 -3.43 -0.28
CA ARG A 12 8.23 -1.97 -0.55
C ARG A 12 9.22 -1.60 -1.66
N TRP A 13 10.37 -2.27 -1.72
CA TRP A 13 11.37 -2.07 -2.79
C TRP A 13 10.85 -2.43 -4.19
N LYS A 14 9.73 -3.14 -4.29
CA LYS A 14 9.03 -3.44 -5.56
C LYS A 14 8.13 -2.30 -6.04
N ASP A 15 7.96 -1.21 -5.28
CA ASP A 15 7.23 -0.01 -5.75
C ASP A 15 8.12 0.95 -6.57
N THR A 16 9.25 0.46 -7.08
CA THR A 16 10.07 1.24 -8.02
C THR A 16 9.39 1.33 -9.39
N PRO A 17 9.57 2.43 -10.16
CA PRO A 17 8.90 2.61 -11.45
C PRO A 17 9.05 1.43 -12.41
N ARG A 18 10.22 0.77 -12.42
CA ARG A 18 10.48 -0.43 -13.25
C ARG A 18 9.55 -1.61 -12.96
N HIS A 19 9.17 -1.81 -11.71
CA HIS A 19 8.31 -2.91 -11.30
C HIS A 19 6.82 -2.56 -11.46
N ILE A 20 6.45 -1.29 -11.20
CA ILE A 20 5.08 -0.79 -11.35
C ILE A 20 4.63 -0.87 -12.82
N LEU A 21 5.46 -0.39 -13.76
CA LEU A 21 5.08 -0.29 -15.17
C LEU A 21 4.94 -1.64 -15.89
N LYS A 22 5.45 -2.74 -15.32
CA LYS A 22 5.50 -4.05 -15.98
C LYS A 22 4.25 -4.90 -15.75
N HIS A 23 3.51 -4.67 -14.66
CA HIS A 23 2.50 -5.62 -14.17
C HIS A 23 1.17 -4.98 -13.75
N GLY A 24 0.90 -3.76 -14.23
CA GLY A 24 -0.27 -2.98 -13.85
C GLY A 24 -0.02 -2.13 -12.60
N ILE A 25 -0.75 -1.02 -12.52
CA ILE A 25 -0.62 -0.02 -11.46
C ILE A 25 -1.79 -0.17 -10.51
N TYR A 26 -1.51 -0.20 -9.21
CA TYR A 26 -2.53 -0.22 -8.16
C TYR A 26 -2.41 1.04 -7.30
N PHE A 27 -3.51 1.48 -6.72
CA PHE A 27 -3.54 2.70 -5.92
C PHE A 27 -4.05 2.44 -4.51
N ILE A 28 -3.34 3.02 -3.54
CA ILE A 28 -3.76 3.05 -2.13
C ILE A 28 -3.68 4.47 -1.57
N PRO A 29 -4.37 4.78 -0.46
CA PRO A 29 -4.32 6.09 0.16
C PRO A 29 -2.92 6.42 0.69
N SER A 30 -2.43 7.64 0.45
CA SER A 30 -1.09 8.05 0.89
C SER A 30 -0.91 8.00 2.40
N ASN A 31 -1.94 8.32 3.18
CA ASN A 31 -1.88 8.26 4.63
C ASN A 31 -1.60 6.83 5.14
N TRP A 32 -2.29 5.84 4.56
CA TRP A 32 -2.12 4.44 4.89
C TRP A 32 -0.74 3.95 4.46
N LYS A 33 -0.32 4.29 3.23
CA LYS A 33 1.02 3.97 2.72
C LYS A 33 2.11 4.49 3.66
N ASN A 34 2.00 5.73 4.12
CA ASN A 34 2.95 6.36 5.03
C ASN A 34 3.00 5.65 6.39
N SER A 35 1.84 5.32 6.97
CA SER A 35 1.79 4.53 8.21
C SER A 35 2.43 3.16 8.05
N TRP A 36 2.19 2.47 6.94
CA TRP A 36 2.84 1.20 6.63
C TRP A 36 4.36 1.37 6.53
N GLU A 37 4.86 2.37 5.81
CA GLU A 37 6.30 2.63 5.70
C GLU A 37 6.94 2.94 7.05
N CYS A 38 6.28 3.75 7.90
CA CYS A 38 6.73 4.01 9.26
C CYS A 38 6.85 2.72 10.08
N PHE A 39 5.89 1.80 10.00
CA PHE A 39 5.97 0.50 10.65
C PHE A 39 7.11 -0.37 10.12
N VAL A 40 7.21 -0.48 8.79
CA VAL A 40 8.19 -1.30 8.07
C VAL A 40 9.62 -0.85 8.39
N GLU A 41 9.88 0.46 8.38
CA GLU A 41 11.20 1.02 8.71
C GLU A 41 11.47 1.04 10.23
N GLY A 42 10.44 0.85 11.04
CA GLY A 42 10.55 0.68 12.50
C GLY A 42 10.34 1.96 13.31
N TRP A 43 9.88 3.03 12.66
CA TRP A 43 9.42 4.27 13.30
C TRP A 43 8.13 4.08 14.11
N GLN A 44 7.32 3.07 13.75
CA GLN A 44 6.14 2.66 14.51
C GLN A 44 6.27 1.21 14.97
N THR A 45 5.65 0.89 16.11
CA THR A 45 5.63 -0.46 16.70
C THR A 45 4.49 -1.31 16.15
N CYS A 46 3.34 -0.68 15.87
CA CYS A 46 2.14 -1.34 15.37
C CYS A 46 2.02 -1.19 13.85
N PRO A 47 1.53 -2.23 13.14
CA PRO A 47 1.15 -2.09 11.74
C PRO A 47 -0.04 -1.13 11.60
N PRO A 48 -0.25 -0.54 10.41
CA PRO A 48 -1.46 0.22 10.14
C PRO A 48 -2.72 -0.67 10.22
N GLY A 49 -3.88 -0.03 10.40
CA GLY A 49 -5.18 -0.69 10.35
C GLY A 49 -5.61 -1.04 8.92
N SER A 50 -6.92 -1.10 8.69
CA SER A 50 -7.49 -1.45 7.38
C SER A 50 -7.13 -0.44 6.28
N ILE A 51 -6.93 -0.94 5.06
CA ILE A 51 -6.86 -0.12 3.85
C ILE A 51 -8.30 0.24 3.47
N ASP A 52 -8.71 1.49 3.69
CA ASP A 52 -10.07 1.94 3.41
C ASP A 52 -10.16 2.66 2.05
N LEU A 53 -10.51 1.90 1.01
CA LEU A 53 -10.68 2.42 -0.35
C LEU A 53 -12.07 3.04 -0.57
N VAL A 54 -13.07 2.64 0.22
CA VAL A 54 -14.43 3.18 0.14
C VAL A 54 -14.45 4.66 0.49
N ASN A 55 -13.85 5.02 1.63
CA ASN A 55 -13.81 6.40 2.09
C ASN A 55 -12.79 7.22 1.32
N PHE A 56 -11.70 6.60 0.86
CA PHE A 56 -10.70 7.25 0.02
C PHE A 56 -11.28 7.78 -1.30
N ILE A 57 -12.12 7.00 -1.99
CA ILE A 57 -12.75 7.46 -3.24
C ILE A 57 -13.78 8.59 -2.98
N LYS A 58 -14.48 8.53 -1.84
CA LYS A 58 -15.57 9.47 -1.51
C LYS A 58 -15.08 10.80 -0.97
N LEU A 59 -13.95 10.80 -0.26
CA LEU A 59 -13.38 11.97 0.38
C LEU A 59 -12.19 12.44 -0.46
N ALA A 60 -12.45 13.36 -1.38
CA ALA A 60 -11.40 14.11 -2.07
C ALA A 60 -10.72 15.03 -1.06
N ASP A 61 -9.78 14.48 -0.29
CA ASP A 61 -8.93 15.20 0.64
C ASP A 61 -7.56 15.41 -0.01
N ALA A 62 -7.17 16.67 -0.21
CA ALA A 62 -5.87 17.02 -0.78
C ALA A 62 -4.69 16.44 0.01
N SER A 63 -4.88 16.15 1.31
CA SER A 63 -3.87 15.53 2.16
C SER A 63 -3.76 14.01 2.00
N ASN A 64 -4.72 13.36 1.34
CA ASN A 64 -4.78 11.92 1.16
C ASN A 64 -4.94 11.55 -0.32
N HIS A 65 -3.85 11.67 -1.08
CA HIS A 65 -3.81 11.41 -2.52
C HIS A 65 -3.53 9.93 -2.84
N PRO A 66 -3.89 9.45 -4.04
CA PRO A 66 -3.53 8.10 -4.49
C PRO A 66 -2.02 7.94 -4.62
N VAL A 67 -1.48 6.85 -4.08
CA VAL A 67 -0.09 6.43 -4.29
C VAL A 67 -0.06 5.16 -5.12
N MET A 68 0.76 5.17 -6.17
CA MET A 68 1.00 4.02 -7.01
C MET A 68 1.83 2.96 -6.28
N ILE A 69 1.38 1.72 -6.35
CA ILE A 69 2.12 0.55 -5.87
C ILE A 69 2.14 -0.53 -6.95
N SER A 70 3.14 -1.41 -6.87
CA SER A 70 3.25 -2.53 -7.80
C SER A 70 2.20 -3.61 -7.52
N SER A 71 1.89 -4.44 -8.51
CA SER A 71 1.04 -5.63 -8.33
C SER A 71 1.55 -6.58 -7.25
N VAL A 72 2.88 -6.69 -7.10
CA VAL A 72 3.52 -7.50 -6.05
C VAL A 72 3.18 -6.96 -4.67
N THR A 73 3.26 -5.64 -4.50
CA THR A 73 2.88 -4.96 -3.27
C THR A 73 1.39 -5.10 -3.01
N TRP A 74 0.55 -4.85 -4.01
CA TRP A 74 -0.90 -4.98 -3.87
C TRP A 74 -1.30 -6.39 -3.40
N ASN A 75 -0.81 -7.44 -4.07
CA ASN A 75 -1.14 -8.82 -3.72
C ASN A 75 -0.75 -9.11 -2.27
N TYR A 76 0.49 -8.75 -1.89
CA TYR A 76 0.94 -8.91 -0.51
C TYR A 76 0.04 -8.16 0.49
N LEU A 77 -0.29 -6.90 0.23
CA LEU A 77 -1.12 -6.10 1.13
C LEU A 77 -2.53 -6.69 1.25
N SER A 78 -3.15 -7.07 0.14
CA SER A 78 -4.51 -7.63 0.12
C SER A 78 -4.65 -8.98 0.83
N GLU A 79 -3.54 -9.73 0.94
CA GLU A 79 -3.51 -11.02 1.66
C GLU A 79 -3.21 -10.85 3.17
N ASN A 80 -2.57 -9.74 3.57
CA ASN A 80 -2.01 -9.58 4.93
C ASN A 80 -2.69 -8.45 5.73
N TYR A 81 -3.44 -7.57 5.08
CA TYR A 81 -4.18 -6.46 5.69
C TYR A 81 -5.65 -6.54 5.33
N ASP A 82 -6.51 -6.03 6.22
CA ASP A 82 -7.93 -5.86 5.94
C ASP A 82 -8.11 -4.76 4.87
N VAL A 83 -8.78 -5.08 3.77
CA VAL A 83 -9.06 -4.15 2.67
C VAL A 83 -10.56 -3.92 2.58
N ARG A 84 -10.98 -2.66 2.67
CA ARG A 84 -12.38 -2.27 2.55
C ARG A 84 -12.61 -1.57 1.21
N GLY A 85 -13.56 -2.09 0.44
CA GLY A 85 -13.88 -1.60 -0.89
C GLY A 85 -13.10 -2.30 -1.99
N ASP A 86 -13.38 -1.91 -3.23
CA ASP A 86 -12.79 -2.53 -4.40
C ASP A 86 -11.38 -1.99 -4.67
N LYS A 87 -10.53 -2.87 -5.22
CA LYS A 87 -9.19 -2.48 -5.68
C LYS A 87 -9.27 -1.35 -6.70
N ILE A 88 -8.35 -0.40 -6.60
CA ILE A 88 -8.20 0.68 -7.58
C ILE A 88 -6.96 0.37 -8.42
N ALA A 89 -7.13 0.18 -9.72
CA ALA A 89 -6.05 -0.18 -10.62
C ALA A 89 -6.17 0.53 -11.98
N GLU A 90 -5.03 0.84 -12.60
CA GLU A 90 -4.92 1.28 -13.99
C GLU A 90 -4.02 0.33 -14.78
N GLY A 91 -4.44 0.01 -16.00
CA GLY A 91 -3.68 -0.86 -16.91
C GLY A 91 -3.91 -2.35 -16.65
N LEU A 92 -5.14 -2.80 -16.89
CA LEU A 92 -5.50 -4.09 -17.50
C LEU A 92 -6.74 -3.88 -18.36
#